data_AF-A0A9D0ZL98-F1
#
_entry.id   AF-A0A9D0ZL98-F1
#
_cell.length_a   1.000
_cell.length_b   1.000
_cell.length_c   1.000
_cell.angle_alpha   90.00
_cell.angle_beta   90.00
_cell.angle_gamma   90.00
#
_symmetry.space_group_name_H-M   'P 1'
#
loop_
_entity.id
_entity.type
_entity.pdbx_description
1 polymer ?
#
loop_
_entity_poly.entity_id
_entity_poly.type
_entity_poly.pdbx_seq_one_letter_code
_entity_poly.pdbx_strand_id
1 'polypeptide(L)'
;AMDIVAKKATPDKDGVRIAELDEMKYRELLWTHRPLTDFWRVGAGISRKLEAMHLRTMGDVARASLDPVAEDLLYKTFGVNAELLIDHAWGWEPVTMEVIKQYRPSTSSLSSGQVLHCPYDFERGRLIVREMTELLALDLVRKRVVTRQMVLDIGYDRESLAGERGKRYAGEVATDRYGRKIPPSTPLPVSAETLGFPGAETARKRF
;
A
#
# COMPACT_ATOMS: atom_id res chain seq x y z
N ALA A 1 -9.17 14.58 0.10
CA ALA A 1 -9.54 15.99 -0.14
C ALA A 1 -10.43 16.56 0.97
N MET A 2 -11.61 15.98 1.21
CA MET A 2 -12.56 16.47 2.23
C MET A 2 -11.96 16.59 3.65
N ASP A 3 -11.11 15.65 4.06
CA ASP A 3 -10.38 15.69 5.33
C ASP A 3 -9.48 16.95 5.49
N ILE A 4 -8.91 17.47 4.38
CA ILE A 4 -8.07 18.69 4.40
C ILE A 4 -8.90 19.89 4.85
N VAL A 5 -10.14 19.99 4.35
CA VAL A 5 -11.06 21.08 4.69
C VAL A 5 -11.67 20.84 6.08
N ALA A 6 -12.03 19.61 6.41
CA ALA A 6 -12.59 19.25 7.72
C ALA A 6 -11.65 19.61 8.88
N LYS A 7 -10.34 19.40 8.73
CA LYS A 7 -9.33 19.79 9.72
C LYS A 7 -9.30 21.30 10.01
N LYS A 8 -9.71 22.13 9.04
CA LYS A 8 -9.73 23.60 9.14
C LYS A 8 -11.12 24.16 9.45
N ALA A 9 -12.17 23.34 9.38
CA ALA A 9 -13.54 23.78 9.63
C ALA A 9 -13.74 24.17 11.09
N THR A 10 -14.57 25.20 11.31
CA THR A 10 -14.98 25.60 12.67
C THR A 10 -15.83 24.47 13.27
N PRO A 11 -15.56 24.04 14.51
CA PRO A 11 -16.41 23.06 15.18
C PRO A 11 -17.84 23.59 15.35
N ASP A 12 -18.81 22.69 15.29
CA ASP A 12 -20.19 22.99 15.68
C ASP A 12 -20.33 23.08 17.22
N LYS A 13 -21.59 23.25 17.67
CA LYS A 13 -21.94 23.34 19.10
C LYS A 13 -21.51 22.11 19.93
N ASP A 14 -21.35 20.96 19.29
CA ASP A 14 -20.97 19.69 19.91
C ASP A 14 -19.48 19.39 19.71
N GLY A 15 -18.73 20.33 19.12
CA GLY A 15 -17.29 20.21 18.84
C GLY A 15 -16.95 19.43 17.58
N VAL A 16 -17.94 19.08 16.76
CA VAL A 16 -17.77 18.29 15.52
C VAL A 16 -17.40 19.22 14.36
N ARG A 17 -16.36 18.85 13.61
CA ARG A 17 -15.98 19.56 12.38
C ARG A 17 -16.54 18.82 11.17
N ILE A 18 -17.44 19.45 10.44
CA ILE A 18 -18.03 18.91 9.22
C ILE A 18 -17.52 19.72 8.03
N ALA A 19 -17.16 19.02 6.94
CA ALA A 19 -16.83 19.64 5.67
C ALA A 19 -17.72 19.08 4.57
N GLU A 20 -18.04 19.94 3.62
CA GLU A 20 -18.75 19.61 2.38
C GLU A 20 -17.90 20.13 1.23
N LEU A 21 -17.78 19.32 0.17
CA LEU A 21 -17.13 19.72 -1.06
C LEU A 21 -18.01 19.27 -2.23
N ASP A 22 -18.27 20.20 -3.13
CA ASP A 22 -18.66 19.92 -4.51
C ASP A 22 -17.45 20.18 -5.42
N GLU A 23 -17.59 19.89 -6.72
CA GLU A 23 -16.51 20.04 -7.69
C GLU A 23 -15.98 21.48 -7.77
N MET A 24 -16.86 22.48 -7.66
CA MET A 24 -16.45 23.88 -7.77
C MET A 24 -15.74 24.35 -6.51
N LYS A 25 -16.28 24.06 -5.33
CA LYS A 25 -15.63 24.32 -4.03
C LYS A 25 -14.29 23.60 -3.94
N TYR A 26 -14.17 22.40 -4.49
CA TYR A 26 -12.90 21.69 -4.57
C TYR A 26 -11.86 22.52 -5.34
N ARG A 27 -12.21 22.99 -6.54
CA ARG A 27 -11.30 23.78 -7.38
C ARG A 27 -10.89 25.08 -6.69
N GLU A 28 -11.86 25.79 -6.12
CA GLU A 28 -11.62 27.06 -5.41
C GLU A 28 -10.72 26.90 -4.18
N LEU A 29 -10.95 25.86 -3.38
CA LEU A 29 -10.26 25.69 -2.10
C LEU A 29 -8.95 24.91 -2.20
N LEU A 30 -8.83 23.98 -3.15
CA LEU A 30 -7.80 22.94 -3.12
C LEU A 30 -6.86 22.94 -4.33
N TRP A 31 -7.16 23.65 -5.42
CA TRP A 31 -6.25 23.65 -6.58
C TRP A 31 -4.85 24.18 -6.27
N THR A 32 -4.72 25.13 -5.34
CA THR A 32 -3.42 25.70 -4.95
C THR A 32 -2.85 25.07 -3.69
N HIS A 33 -3.54 24.08 -3.10
CA HIS A 33 -3.15 23.46 -1.83
C HIS A 33 -1.80 22.74 -1.95
N ARG A 34 -1.00 22.89 -0.89
CA ARG A 34 0.29 22.20 -0.72
C ARG A 34 0.44 21.74 0.73
N PRO A 35 1.14 20.61 0.96
CA PRO A 35 1.76 19.74 -0.04
C PRO A 35 0.76 18.84 -0.79
N LEU A 36 1.14 18.35 -1.98
CA LEU A 36 0.35 17.38 -2.74
C LEU A 36 0.09 16.07 -1.98
N THR A 37 0.97 15.73 -1.03
CA THR A 37 0.85 14.53 -0.20
C THR A 37 -0.31 14.55 0.78
N ASP A 38 -0.98 15.68 0.97
CA ASP A 38 -2.21 15.77 1.77
C ASP A 38 -3.42 15.19 1.02
N PHE A 39 -3.35 15.11 -0.30
CA PHE A 39 -4.39 14.49 -1.10
C PHE A 39 -4.31 12.97 -1.00
N TRP A 40 -5.47 12.37 -0.79
CA TRP A 40 -5.61 10.91 -0.79
C TRP A 40 -5.11 10.35 -2.13
N ARG A 41 -4.49 9.17 -2.09
CA ARG A 41 -3.81 8.50 -3.23
C ARG A 41 -2.56 9.19 -3.77
N VAL A 42 -2.21 10.40 -3.33
CA VAL A 42 -0.96 11.07 -3.75
C VAL A 42 0.12 10.86 -2.69
N GLY A 43 0.90 9.79 -2.84
CA GLY A 43 2.04 9.52 -1.96
C GLY A 43 3.32 10.29 -2.36
N ALA A 44 4.35 10.23 -1.53
CA ALA A 44 5.64 10.89 -1.79
C ALA A 44 6.32 10.45 -3.12
N GLY A 45 6.05 9.23 -3.60
CA GLY A 45 6.52 8.79 -4.91
C GLY A 45 5.84 9.51 -6.07
N ILE A 46 4.53 9.72 -5.98
CA ILE A 46 3.74 10.43 -6.99
C ILE A 46 4.08 11.93 -6.94
N SER A 47 4.11 12.54 -5.75
CA SER A 47 4.48 13.95 -5.57
C SER A 47 5.85 14.26 -6.20
N ARG A 48 6.87 13.42 -5.96
CA ARG A 48 8.21 13.61 -6.55
C ARG A 48 8.20 13.53 -8.07
N LYS A 49 7.44 12.61 -8.65
CA LYS A 49 7.31 12.48 -10.12
C LYS A 49 6.61 13.72 -10.71
N LEU A 50 5.52 14.18 -10.09
CA LEU A 50 4.80 15.40 -10.47
C LEU A 50 5.71 16.63 -10.37
N GLU A 51 6.45 16.79 -9.27
CA GLU A 51 7.37 17.90 -9.06
C GLU A 51 8.50 17.93 -10.10
N ALA A 52 8.98 16.76 -10.54
CA ALA A 52 9.97 16.65 -11.62
C ALA A 52 9.43 17.12 -12.99
N MET A 53 8.09 17.12 -13.16
CA MET A 53 7.38 17.70 -14.30
C MET A 53 6.93 19.15 -14.05
N HIS A 54 7.42 19.78 -12.98
CA HIS A 54 7.03 21.12 -12.52
C HIS A 54 5.57 21.26 -12.06
N LEU A 55 4.88 20.15 -11.79
CA LEU A 55 3.52 20.13 -11.27
C LEU A 55 3.56 20.02 -9.74
N ARG A 56 3.09 21.05 -9.02
CA ARG A 56 3.23 21.14 -7.56
C ARG A 56 1.90 21.21 -6.82
N THR A 57 0.80 21.27 -7.54
CA THR A 57 -0.55 21.43 -7.00
C THR A 57 -1.57 20.68 -7.87
N MET A 58 -2.78 20.46 -7.36
CA MET A 58 -3.85 19.83 -8.15
C MET A 58 -4.27 20.70 -9.33
N GLY A 59 -4.23 22.03 -9.19
CA GLY A 59 -4.50 22.95 -10.30
C GLY A 59 -3.47 22.81 -11.43
N ASP A 60 -2.20 22.58 -11.11
CA ASP A 60 -1.16 22.33 -12.12
C ASP A 60 -1.46 21.04 -12.90
N VAL A 61 -1.85 19.97 -12.20
CA VAL A 61 -2.21 18.68 -12.83
C VAL A 61 -3.45 18.81 -13.70
N ALA A 62 -4.50 19.49 -13.21
CA ALA A 62 -5.71 19.76 -13.97
C ALA A 62 -5.40 20.58 -15.23
N ARG A 63 -4.56 21.61 -15.12
CA ARG A 63 -4.13 22.41 -16.28
C ARG A 63 -3.29 21.60 -17.26
N ALA A 64 -2.39 20.75 -16.77
CA ALA A 64 -1.58 19.87 -17.61
C ALA A 64 -2.45 18.90 -18.43
N SER A 65 -3.57 18.41 -17.86
CA SER A 65 -4.50 17.55 -18.59
C SER A 65 -5.22 18.21 -19.77
N LEU A 66 -5.16 19.54 -19.91
CA LEU A 66 -5.75 20.27 -21.04
C LEU A 66 -4.78 20.42 -22.23
N ASP A 67 -3.49 20.15 -22.02
CA ASP A 67 -2.47 20.18 -23.07
C ASP A 67 -2.14 18.73 -23.47
N PRO A 68 -2.42 18.31 -24.72
CA PRO A 68 -2.18 16.93 -25.17
C PRO A 68 -0.77 16.42 -24.91
N VAL A 69 0.24 17.28 -25.01
CA VAL A 69 1.65 16.87 -24.78
C VAL A 69 1.91 16.58 -23.30
N ALA A 70 1.34 17.41 -22.42
CA ALA A 70 1.48 17.24 -20.98
C ALA A 70 0.60 16.09 -20.45
N GLU A 71 -0.59 15.89 -21.02
CA GLU A 71 -1.45 14.74 -20.76
C GLU A 71 -0.75 13.43 -21.16
N ASP A 72 -0.18 13.36 -22.37
CA ASP A 72 0.60 12.20 -22.82
C ASP A 72 1.77 11.89 -21.87
N LEU A 73 2.43 12.92 -21.34
CA LEU A 73 3.51 12.76 -20.36
C LEU A 73 3.01 12.19 -19.02
N LEU A 74 1.81 12.58 -18.57
CA LEU A 74 1.17 12.00 -17.39
C LEU A 74 0.88 10.51 -17.61
N TYR A 75 0.26 10.13 -18.73
CA TYR A 75 -0.01 8.72 -19.06
C TYR A 75 1.27 7.92 -19.23
N LYS A 76 2.32 8.48 -19.84
CA LYS A 76 3.63 7.82 -19.94
C LYS A 76 4.27 7.57 -18.56
N THR A 77 4.04 8.47 -17.60
CA THR A 77 4.67 8.40 -16.27
C THR A 77 3.90 7.53 -15.28
N PHE A 78 2.56 7.54 -15.34
CA PHE A 78 1.67 6.90 -14.37
C PHE A 78 0.83 5.75 -14.95
N GLY A 79 0.84 5.55 -16.27
CA GLY A 79 -0.01 4.58 -16.96
C GLY A 79 -1.49 4.91 -16.76
N VAL A 80 -2.32 3.87 -16.62
CA VAL A 80 -3.76 3.99 -16.35
C VAL A 80 -4.08 4.80 -15.08
N ASN A 81 -3.15 4.90 -14.13
CA ASN A 81 -3.37 5.73 -12.94
C ASN A 81 -3.37 7.24 -13.23
N ALA A 82 -2.93 7.68 -14.42
CA ALA A 82 -2.99 9.08 -14.82
C ALA A 82 -4.43 9.58 -14.88
N GLU A 83 -5.35 8.81 -15.45
CA GLU A 83 -6.79 9.12 -15.51
C GLU A 83 -7.34 9.44 -14.11
N LEU A 84 -7.11 8.52 -13.17
CA LEU A 84 -7.55 8.67 -11.79
C LEU A 84 -6.92 9.88 -11.07
N LEU A 85 -5.69 10.24 -11.45
CA LEU A 85 -5.02 11.42 -10.91
C LEU A 85 -5.58 12.72 -11.51
N ILE A 86 -5.92 12.71 -12.81
CA ILE A 86 -6.53 13.83 -13.53
C ILE A 86 -7.94 14.07 -12.99
N ASP A 87 -8.78 13.04 -12.88
CA ASP A 87 -10.12 13.14 -12.29
C ASP A 87 -10.05 13.72 -10.88
N HIS A 88 -9.11 13.21 -10.07
CA HIS A 88 -8.90 13.71 -8.72
C HIS A 88 -8.47 15.18 -8.71
N ALA A 89 -7.65 15.63 -9.68
CA ALA A 89 -7.25 17.03 -9.82
C ALA A 89 -8.42 17.96 -10.20
N TRP A 90 -9.44 17.44 -10.89
CA TRP A 90 -10.67 18.17 -11.21
C TRP A 90 -11.72 18.15 -10.10
N GLY A 91 -11.48 17.37 -9.04
CA GLY A 91 -12.44 17.15 -7.96
C GLY A 91 -13.52 16.12 -8.29
N TRP A 92 -13.33 15.35 -9.37
CA TRP A 92 -14.28 14.34 -9.84
C TRP A 92 -13.99 12.99 -9.17
N GLU A 93 -15.03 12.35 -8.66
CA GLU A 93 -15.02 10.96 -8.20
C GLU A 93 -16.10 10.17 -8.96
N PRO A 94 -15.74 9.42 -10.02
CA PRO A 94 -16.71 8.76 -10.87
C PRO A 94 -17.38 7.55 -10.20
N VAL A 95 -16.80 7.02 -9.12
CA VAL A 95 -17.35 5.85 -8.43
C VAL A 95 -18.56 6.24 -7.57
N THR A 96 -19.70 5.61 -7.84
CA THR A 96 -20.91 5.83 -7.04
C THR A 96 -20.97 4.89 -5.84
N MET A 97 -21.76 5.26 -4.82
CA MET A 97 -22.04 4.38 -3.68
C MET A 97 -22.70 3.06 -4.10
N GLU A 98 -23.45 3.05 -5.20
CA GLU A 98 -24.02 1.83 -5.77
C GLU A 98 -22.92 0.89 -6.27
N VAL A 99 -21.98 1.40 -7.06
CA VAL A 99 -20.83 0.63 -7.57
C VAL A 99 -19.99 0.08 -6.42
N ILE A 100 -19.72 0.89 -5.39
CA ILE A 100 -18.98 0.45 -4.19
C ILE A 100 -19.69 -0.72 -3.50
N LYS A 101 -21.01 -0.62 -3.32
CA LYS A 101 -21.80 -1.67 -2.63
C LYS A 101 -21.91 -2.95 -3.45
N GLN A 102 -21.84 -2.87 -4.78
CA GLN A 102 -21.90 -4.02 -5.68
C GLN A 102 -20.52 -4.66 -5.92
N TYR A 103 -19.42 -3.96 -5.59
CA TYR A 103 -18.07 -4.44 -5.83
C TYR A 103 -17.83 -5.79 -5.17
N ARG A 104 -17.41 -6.77 -5.98
CA ARG A 104 -16.89 -8.06 -5.53
C ARG A 104 -15.49 -8.24 -6.07
N PRO A 105 -14.48 -8.43 -5.21
CA PRO A 105 -13.11 -8.60 -5.67
C PRO A 105 -12.98 -9.90 -6.48
N SER A 106 -12.27 -9.83 -7.61
CA SER A 106 -12.01 -11.00 -8.47
C SER A 106 -11.02 -11.97 -7.83
N THR A 107 -10.16 -11.47 -6.95
CA THR A 107 -9.20 -12.25 -6.17
C THR A 107 -9.28 -11.82 -4.71
N SER A 108 -9.11 -12.77 -3.80
CA SER A 108 -9.04 -12.51 -2.37
C SER A 108 -7.74 -13.07 -1.81
N SER A 109 -7.11 -12.34 -0.90
CA SER A 109 -6.02 -12.83 -0.09
C SER A 109 -6.46 -12.94 1.37
N LEU A 110 -5.87 -13.89 2.10
CA LEU A 110 -5.92 -13.93 3.55
C LEU A 110 -4.51 -13.66 4.04
N SER A 111 -4.37 -12.69 4.93
CA SER A 111 -3.08 -12.26 5.46
C SER A 111 -3.17 -12.12 6.98
N SER A 112 -2.09 -12.50 7.66
CA SER A 112 -1.86 -12.21 9.08
C SER A 112 -0.53 -11.49 9.20
N GLY A 113 -0.47 -10.47 10.04
CA GLY A 113 0.74 -9.68 10.28
C GLY A 113 0.85 -9.36 11.76
N GLN A 114 2.08 -9.38 12.29
CA GLN A 114 2.37 -9.06 13.68
C GLN A 114 3.60 -8.15 13.76
N VAL A 115 3.48 -7.06 14.50
CA VAL A 115 4.61 -6.19 14.85
C VAL A 115 5.17 -6.67 16.20
N LEU A 116 6.46 -6.97 16.24
CA LEU A 116 7.14 -7.45 17.44
C LEU A 116 7.72 -6.26 18.23
N HIS A 117 7.65 -6.33 19.57
CA HIS A 117 8.18 -5.29 20.45
C HIS A 117 9.72 -5.22 20.46
N CYS A 118 10.39 -6.32 20.16
CA CYS A 118 11.85 -6.39 20.08
C CYS A 118 12.29 -7.37 18.98
N PRO A 119 13.56 -7.31 18.52
CA PRO A 119 14.08 -8.27 17.56
C PRO A 119 14.13 -9.67 18.18
N TYR A 120 13.55 -10.63 17.49
CA TYR A 120 13.52 -12.03 17.91
C TYR A 120 14.68 -12.79 17.29
N ASP A 121 15.15 -13.81 17.99
CA ASP A 121 16.06 -14.79 17.40
C ASP A 121 15.31 -15.72 16.43
N PHE A 122 16.07 -16.57 15.74
CA PHE A 122 15.51 -17.49 14.77
C PHE A 122 14.46 -18.43 15.39
N GLU A 123 14.70 -18.94 16.60
CA GLU A 123 13.81 -19.91 17.23
C GLU A 123 12.46 -19.29 17.60
N ARG A 124 12.47 -18.10 18.21
CA ARG A 124 11.23 -17.40 18.55
C ARG A 124 10.52 -16.91 17.30
N GLY A 125 11.26 -16.42 16.30
CA GLY A 125 10.68 -16.03 15.01
C GLY A 125 10.00 -17.21 14.31
N ARG A 126 10.66 -18.37 14.27
CA ARG A 126 10.10 -19.61 13.71
C ARG A 126 8.82 -20.05 14.42
N LEU A 127 8.79 -19.95 15.74
CA LEU A 127 7.60 -20.29 16.53
C LEU A 127 6.40 -19.39 16.15
N ILE A 128 6.60 -18.08 16.11
CA ILE A 128 5.54 -17.13 15.72
C ILE A 128 5.04 -17.40 14.30
N VAL A 129 5.96 -17.57 13.34
CA VAL A 129 5.59 -17.87 11.95
C VAL A 129 4.76 -19.14 11.86
N ARG A 130 5.11 -20.17 12.64
CA ARG A 130 4.35 -21.42 12.72
C ARG A 130 2.94 -21.19 13.26
N GLU A 131 2.80 -20.51 14.39
CA GLU A 131 1.49 -20.20 15.00
C GLU A 131 0.61 -19.37 14.05
N MET A 132 1.18 -18.34 13.42
CA MET A 132 0.48 -17.52 12.43
C MET A 132 0.02 -18.35 11.22
N THR A 133 0.86 -19.29 10.77
CA THR A 133 0.55 -20.18 9.65
C THR A 133 -0.56 -21.18 10.02
N GLU A 134 -0.53 -21.74 11.22
CA GLU A 134 -1.57 -22.64 11.73
C GLU A 134 -2.92 -21.91 11.82
N LEU A 135 -2.95 -20.68 12.34
CA LEU A 135 -4.16 -19.85 12.37
C LEU A 135 -4.70 -19.53 10.96
N LEU A 136 -3.81 -19.23 10.01
CA LEU A 136 -4.20 -18.98 8.63
C LEU A 136 -4.79 -20.23 7.97
N ALA A 137 -4.21 -21.41 8.22
CA ALA A 137 -4.73 -22.68 7.75
C ALA A 137 -6.14 -22.98 8.30
N LEU A 138 -6.36 -22.71 9.60
CA LEU A 138 -7.68 -22.84 10.21
C LEU A 138 -8.70 -21.87 9.60
N ASP A 139 -8.30 -20.65 9.27
CA ASP A 139 -9.18 -19.66 8.63
C ASP A 139 -9.56 -20.06 7.19
N LEU A 140 -8.61 -20.65 6.43
CA LEU A 140 -8.89 -21.22 5.11
C LEU A 140 -9.97 -22.31 5.18
N VAL A 141 -9.85 -23.25 6.13
CA VAL A 141 -10.83 -24.33 6.34
C VAL A 141 -12.19 -23.76 6.74
N ARG A 142 -12.22 -22.84 7.70
CA ARG A 142 -13.45 -22.20 8.19
C ARG A 142 -14.19 -21.49 7.06
N LYS A 143 -13.47 -20.77 6.19
CA LYS A 143 -14.02 -20.04 5.04
C LYS A 143 -14.27 -20.92 3.81
N ARG A 144 -13.86 -22.20 3.86
CA ARG A 144 -13.99 -23.17 2.75
C ARG A 144 -13.35 -22.68 1.45
N VAL A 145 -12.19 -22.05 1.56
CA VAL A 145 -11.42 -21.55 0.41
C VAL A 145 -10.07 -22.25 0.31
N VAL A 146 -9.52 -22.33 -0.89
CA VAL A 146 -8.19 -22.86 -1.17
C VAL A 146 -7.30 -21.75 -1.73
N THR A 147 -6.00 -21.83 -1.45
CA THR A 147 -5.00 -20.91 -2.01
C THR A 147 -4.03 -21.64 -2.93
N ARG A 148 -3.50 -20.92 -3.92
CA ARG A 148 -2.45 -21.41 -4.83
C ARG A 148 -1.05 -20.91 -4.47
N GLN A 149 -0.96 -19.92 -3.58
CA GLN A 149 0.28 -19.26 -3.21
C GLN A 149 0.25 -18.85 -1.74
N MET A 150 1.39 -18.99 -1.08
CA MET A 150 1.66 -18.43 0.24
C MET A 150 2.87 -17.51 0.12
N VAL A 151 2.84 -16.39 0.84
CA VAL A 151 3.92 -15.41 0.86
C VAL A 151 4.24 -15.08 2.32
N LEU A 152 5.52 -15.12 2.66
CA LEU A 152 6.02 -14.73 3.97
C LEU A 152 6.90 -13.48 3.82
N ASP A 153 6.57 -12.44 4.58
CA ASP A 153 7.37 -11.21 4.66
C ASP A 153 7.92 -11.08 6.09
N ILE A 154 9.23 -10.87 6.20
CA ILE A 154 9.95 -10.74 7.48
C ILE A 154 10.73 -9.43 7.45
N GLY A 155 10.41 -8.54 8.39
CA GLY A 155 11.20 -7.36 8.70
C GLY A 155 12.36 -7.69 9.64
N TYR A 156 13.54 -7.15 9.35
CA TYR A 156 14.73 -7.31 10.19
C TYR A 156 15.10 -6.00 10.89
N ASP A 157 15.64 -6.11 12.09
CA ASP A 157 16.18 -4.97 12.84
C ASP A 157 17.68 -4.78 12.55
N ARG A 158 18.21 -3.58 12.84
CA ARG A 158 19.66 -3.30 12.74
C ARG A 158 20.50 -4.24 13.60
N GLU A 159 19.96 -4.73 14.72
CA GLU A 159 20.63 -5.67 15.62
C GLU A 159 20.95 -7.00 14.93
N SER A 160 20.23 -7.34 13.84
CA SER A 160 20.55 -8.50 13.00
C SER A 160 21.93 -8.40 12.34
N LEU A 161 22.45 -7.18 12.12
CA LEU A 161 23.78 -6.92 11.57
C LEU A 161 24.83 -6.58 12.64
N ALA A 162 24.48 -6.66 13.93
CA ALA A 162 25.42 -6.40 15.01
C ALA A 162 26.23 -7.66 15.39
N GLY A 163 27.43 -7.44 15.95
CA GLY A 163 28.27 -8.48 16.54
C GLY A 163 28.71 -9.57 15.55
N GLU A 164 28.92 -10.79 16.07
CA GLU A 164 29.37 -11.93 15.28
C GLU A 164 28.37 -12.37 14.20
N ARG A 165 27.06 -12.15 14.41
CA ARG A 165 26.01 -12.51 13.45
C ARG A 165 26.12 -11.66 12.19
N GLY A 166 26.27 -10.34 12.36
CA GLY A 166 26.49 -9.42 11.25
C GLY A 166 27.78 -9.69 10.49
N LYS A 167 28.87 -10.07 11.17
CA LYS A 167 30.14 -10.43 10.50
C LYS A 167 30.01 -11.64 9.58
N ARG A 168 29.11 -12.58 9.90
CA ARG A 168 28.84 -13.78 9.08
C ARG A 168 27.82 -13.53 7.98
N TYR A 169 27.10 -12.42 8.02
CA TYR A 169 26.10 -12.07 7.02
C TYR A 169 26.78 -11.54 5.76
N ALA A 170 26.70 -12.30 4.67
CA ALA A 170 27.26 -11.93 3.37
C ALA A 170 26.17 -11.52 2.34
N GLY A 171 24.92 -11.34 2.79
CA GLY A 171 23.82 -10.94 1.93
C GLY A 171 23.77 -9.44 1.67
N GLU A 172 22.80 -9.02 0.87
CA GLU A 172 22.55 -7.61 0.59
C GLU A 172 22.18 -6.84 1.87
N VAL A 173 22.53 -5.56 1.93
CA VAL A 173 22.21 -4.66 3.04
C VAL A 173 21.46 -3.46 2.49
N ALA A 174 20.25 -3.24 2.98
CA ALA A 174 19.43 -2.09 2.67
C ALA A 174 19.58 -1.01 3.75
N THR A 175 19.13 0.19 3.43
CA THR A 175 19.04 1.30 4.39
C THR A 175 17.57 1.58 4.68
N ASP A 176 17.18 1.56 5.95
CA ASP A 176 15.80 1.83 6.36
C ASP A 176 15.42 3.32 6.22
N ARG A 177 14.16 3.64 6.52
CA ARG A 177 13.65 5.03 6.48
C ARG A 177 14.38 5.98 7.43
N TYR A 178 15.07 5.46 8.46
CA TYR A 178 15.83 6.22 9.45
C TYR A 178 17.32 6.30 9.13
N GLY A 179 17.77 5.82 7.97
CA GLY A 179 19.18 5.83 7.58
C GLY A 179 20.02 4.71 8.20
N ARG A 180 19.39 3.68 8.77
CA ARG A 180 20.07 2.57 9.46
C ARG A 180 20.26 1.40 8.50
N LYS A 181 21.41 0.73 8.62
CA LYS A 181 21.71 -0.49 7.85
C LYS A 181 20.93 -1.67 8.42
N ILE A 182 20.16 -2.34 7.58
CA ILE A 182 19.38 -3.55 7.92
C ILE A 182 19.46 -4.57 6.77
N PRO A 183 19.26 -5.87 7.04
CA PRO A 183 18.99 -6.84 5.99
C PRO A 183 17.69 -6.44 5.24
N PRO A 184 17.62 -6.60 3.91
CA PRO A 184 16.42 -6.30 3.15
C PRO A 184 15.30 -7.28 3.52
N SER A 185 14.07 -6.76 3.66
CA SER A 185 12.86 -7.57 3.70
C SER A 185 12.44 -7.88 2.26
N THR A 186 12.47 -9.15 1.86
CA THR A 186 11.94 -9.58 0.57
C THR A 186 10.80 -10.56 0.82
N PRO A 187 9.58 -10.32 0.29
CA PRO A 187 8.51 -11.28 0.36
C PRO A 187 8.94 -12.58 -0.34
N LEU A 188 9.02 -13.67 0.41
CA LEU A 188 9.42 -14.96 -0.11
C LEU A 188 8.17 -15.78 -0.46
N PRO A 189 7.99 -16.22 -1.73
CA PRO A 189 6.98 -17.20 -2.03
C PRO A 189 7.35 -18.51 -1.32
N VAL A 190 6.40 -19.04 -0.55
CA VAL A 190 6.60 -20.31 0.16
C VAL A 190 5.95 -21.40 -0.68
N SER A 191 6.77 -22.35 -1.16
CA SER A 191 6.23 -23.54 -1.83
C SER A 191 5.65 -24.51 -0.80
N ALA A 192 4.58 -25.22 -1.16
CA ALA A 192 3.97 -26.23 -0.30
C ALA A 192 4.96 -27.34 0.12
N GLU A 193 5.96 -27.62 -0.72
CA GLU A 193 7.05 -28.57 -0.46
C GLU A 193 7.97 -28.11 0.69
N THR A 194 8.16 -26.80 0.85
CA THR A 194 9.04 -26.22 1.88
C THR A 194 8.40 -26.29 3.28
N LEU A 195 7.08 -26.41 3.35
CA LEU A 195 6.31 -26.49 4.61
C LEU A 195 6.20 -27.92 5.18
N GLY A 196 6.83 -28.91 4.54
CA GLY A 196 6.94 -30.26 5.10
C GLY A 196 5.61 -31.03 5.20
N PHE A 197 4.60 -30.67 4.40
CA PHE A 197 3.36 -31.46 4.30
C PHE A 197 3.60 -32.70 3.42
N PRO A 198 3.63 -33.92 3.99
CA PRO A 198 3.75 -35.12 3.19
C PRO A 198 2.38 -35.39 2.54
N GLY A 199 2.25 -35.15 1.23
CA GLY A 199 1.03 -35.54 0.50
C GLY A 199 0.67 -34.72 -0.75
N ALA A 200 1.37 -33.63 -1.07
CA ALA A 200 1.01 -32.77 -2.21
C ALA A 200 1.44 -33.29 -3.59
N GLU A 201 1.81 -34.57 -3.74
CA GLU A 201 2.26 -35.14 -5.02
C GLU A 201 1.12 -35.76 -5.86
N THR A 202 -0.13 -35.79 -5.38
CA THR A 202 -1.23 -36.49 -6.10
C THR A 202 -2.45 -35.63 -6.38
N ALA A 203 -2.28 -34.56 -7.17
CA ALA A 203 -3.42 -33.91 -7.85
C ALA A 203 -3.03 -33.25 -9.19
N ARG A 204 -2.00 -33.76 -9.87
CA ARG A 204 -1.77 -33.45 -11.30
C ARG A 204 -2.42 -34.55 -12.16
N LYS A 205 -3.74 -34.47 -12.37
CA LYS A 205 -4.46 -34.90 -13.59
C LYS A 205 -5.99 -34.94 -13.35
N ARG A 206 -6.73 -34.34 -14.30
CA ARG A 206 -8.20 -34.30 -14.48
C ARG A 206 -8.89 -33.27 -13.56
N PHE A 207 -9.51 -32.19 -14.01
CA PHE A 207 -10.13 -31.82 -15.29
C PHE A 207 -9.69 -30.42 -15.75
#